data_AF-A0A498G6D2-F1
#
_entry.id   AF-A0A498G6D2-F1
#
_cell.length_a   1.000
_cell.length_b   1.000
_cell.length_c   1.000
_cell.angle_alpha   90.00
_cell.angle_beta   90.00
_cell.angle_gamma   90.00
#
_symmetry.space_group_name_H-M   'P 1'
#
loop_
_entity.id
_entity.type
_entity.pdbx_description
1 polymer ?
#
loop_
_entity_poly.entity_id
_entity_poly.type
_entity_poly.pdbx_seq_one_letter_code
_entity_poly.pdbx_strand_id
1 'polypeptide(L)'
;MSQTNPSPTNGDTTEERTDHERITDVRDLDAGDGILVGDHVKPIVVDDHGIRPVQIFQGEPTQHAVEASGEWANAVSVLLVNRIDMGTGERRGDISVDLGAPEPVWRVSE
;
A
#
# COMPACT_ATOMS: atom_id res chain seq x y z
N MET A 1 10.54 -28.68 -38.03
CA MET A 1 10.00 -29.35 -36.82
C MET A 1 10.86 -28.86 -35.67
N SER A 2 10.40 -27.82 -34.97
CA SER A 2 9.80 -27.87 -33.60
C SER A 2 10.91 -28.16 -32.56
N GLN A 3 11.13 -27.39 -31.48
CA GLN A 3 10.20 -26.65 -30.63
C GLN A 3 10.89 -25.43 -30.00
N THR A 4 10.18 -24.31 -29.96
CA THR A 4 10.49 -23.16 -29.10
C THR A 4 9.96 -23.49 -27.70
N ASN A 5 10.81 -23.51 -26.68
CA ASN A 5 10.38 -23.43 -25.29
C ASN A 5 9.93 -21.98 -25.01
N PRO A 6 8.66 -21.71 -24.66
CA PRO A 6 8.37 -20.48 -23.95
C PRO A 6 8.79 -20.70 -22.49
N SER A 7 9.88 -20.04 -22.08
CA SER A 7 10.10 -19.75 -20.66
C SER A 7 8.85 -19.02 -20.13
N PRO A 8 8.40 -19.27 -18.88
CA PRO A 8 7.36 -18.45 -18.30
C PRO A 8 7.92 -17.03 -18.20
N THR A 9 7.45 -16.15 -19.07
CA THR A 9 7.57 -14.73 -18.85
C THR A 9 6.80 -14.50 -17.57
N ASN A 10 7.50 -14.25 -16.46
CA ASN A 10 6.88 -13.57 -15.34
C ASN A 10 6.29 -12.32 -15.96
N GLY A 11 4.96 -12.33 -16.14
CA GLY A 11 4.23 -11.21 -16.69
C GLY A 11 4.65 -10.02 -15.86
N ASP A 12 5.26 -9.05 -16.52
CA ASP A 12 5.59 -7.78 -15.91
C ASP A 12 4.24 -7.11 -15.62
N THR A 13 3.72 -7.35 -14.42
CA THR A 13 2.40 -6.90 -13.94
C THR A 13 2.35 -5.39 -13.71
N THR A 14 3.38 -4.64 -14.12
CA THR A 14 3.42 -3.19 -14.02
C THR A 14 2.45 -2.49 -14.97
N GLU A 15 2.15 -3.06 -16.15
CA GLU A 15 1.21 -2.44 -17.11
C GLU A 15 -0.26 -2.47 -16.64
N GLU A 16 -0.71 -3.50 -15.91
CA GLU A 16 -2.06 -3.51 -15.32
C GLU A 16 -2.21 -2.47 -14.19
N ARG A 17 -1.11 -1.97 -13.63
CA ARG A 17 -1.13 -1.00 -12.51
C ARG A 17 -1.18 0.46 -12.96
N THR A 18 -0.92 0.77 -14.24
CA THR A 18 -0.99 2.14 -14.76
C THR A 18 -2.42 2.68 -14.92
N ASP A 19 -3.43 1.81 -14.89
CA ASP A 19 -4.84 2.21 -14.93
C ASP A 19 -5.39 2.61 -13.54
N HIS A 20 -4.61 2.43 -12.48
CA HIS A 20 -5.01 2.69 -11.10
C HIS A 20 -4.36 3.96 -10.52
N GLU A 21 -5.11 4.67 -9.68
CA GLU A 21 -4.63 5.88 -9.01
C GLU A 21 -3.56 5.50 -7.98
N ARG A 22 -2.36 6.06 -8.09
CA ARG A 22 -1.30 5.88 -7.10
C ARG A 22 -1.58 6.73 -5.86
N ILE A 23 -1.63 6.07 -4.71
CA ILE A 23 -1.79 6.72 -3.41
C ILE A 23 -0.43 7.13 -2.85
N THR A 24 -0.30 8.40 -2.47
CA THR A 24 0.91 8.97 -1.85
C THR A 24 0.68 9.52 -0.44
N ASP A 25 -0.58 9.68 -0.03
CA ASP A 25 -0.95 9.99 1.35
C ASP A 25 -2.07 9.05 1.80
N VAL A 26 -1.89 8.33 2.92
CA VAL A 26 -2.94 7.43 3.45
C VAL A 26 -4.23 8.17 3.82
N ARG A 27 -4.18 9.50 3.95
CA ARG A 27 -5.37 10.33 4.18
C ARG A 27 -6.31 10.40 3.00
N ASP A 28 -5.83 10.04 1.82
CA ASP A 28 -6.65 10.06 0.62
C ASP A 28 -7.52 8.82 0.54
N LEU A 29 -7.27 7.78 1.34
CA LEU A 29 -8.06 6.55 1.41
C LEU A 29 -9.31 6.73 2.28
N ASP A 30 -10.40 6.08 1.87
CA ASP A 30 -11.66 6.04 2.58
C ASP A 30 -12.08 4.58 2.86
N ALA A 31 -12.93 4.37 3.88
CA ALA A 31 -13.40 3.04 4.23
C ALA A 31 -14.27 2.48 3.10
N GLY A 32 -14.00 1.24 2.70
CA GLY A 32 -14.60 0.60 1.53
C GLY A 32 -13.77 0.70 0.26
N ASP A 33 -12.71 1.51 0.22
CA ASP A 33 -11.82 1.57 -0.94
C ASP A 33 -11.11 0.23 -1.18
N GLY A 34 -11.16 -0.25 -2.41
CA GLY A 34 -10.33 -1.37 -2.88
C GLY A 34 -8.92 -0.88 -3.24
N ILE A 35 -7.89 -1.49 -2.66
CA ILE A 35 -6.50 -1.12 -2.89
C ILE A 35 -5.61 -2.32 -3.21
N LEU A 36 -4.64 -2.10 -4.10
CA LEU A 36 -3.52 -3.01 -4.35
C LEU A 36 -2.28 -2.50 -3.61
N VAL A 37 -1.58 -3.41 -2.93
CA VAL A 37 -0.39 -3.09 -2.13
C VAL A 37 0.79 -3.90 -2.64
N GLY A 38 1.91 -3.24 -2.95
CA GLY A 38 3.12 -3.88 -3.41
C GLY A 38 2.85 -4.78 -4.63
N ASP A 39 3.23 -6.05 -4.51
CA ASP A 39 3.04 -7.03 -5.58
C ASP A 39 1.76 -7.88 -5.49
N HIS A 40 0.82 -7.48 -4.63
CA HIS A 40 -0.44 -8.19 -4.50
C HIS A 40 -1.25 -8.13 -5.80
N VAL A 41 -1.81 -9.28 -6.19
CA VAL A 41 -2.64 -9.44 -7.40
C VAL A 41 -4.14 -9.33 -7.07
N LYS A 42 -4.49 -9.41 -5.78
CA LYS A 42 -5.87 -9.26 -5.29
C LYS A 42 -6.00 -8.02 -4.42
N PRO A 43 -7.02 -7.17 -4.64
CA PRO A 43 -7.19 -5.95 -3.87
C PRO A 43 -7.76 -6.23 -2.50
N ILE A 44 -7.19 -5.63 -1.46
CA ILE A 44 -7.74 -5.60 -0.10
C ILE A 44 -8.65 -4.38 0.04
N VAL A 45 -9.56 -4.39 1.02
CA VAL A 45 -10.50 -3.30 1.28
C VAL A 45 -10.06 -2.53 2.51
N VAL A 46 -10.13 -1.21 2.44
CA VAL A 46 -9.90 -0.35 3.62
C VAL A 46 -11.03 -0.53 4.62
N ASP A 47 -10.67 -0.95 5.83
CA ASP A 47 -11.62 -1.26 6.91
C ASP A 47 -11.89 -0.04 7.80
N ASP A 48 -10.83 0.61 8.29
CA ASP A 48 -10.93 1.72 9.25
C ASP A 48 -9.72 2.67 9.22
N HIS A 49 -9.89 3.84 9.85
CA HIS A 49 -8.91 4.91 9.96
C HIS A 49 -8.60 5.20 11.42
N GLY A 50 -7.32 5.32 11.71
CA GLY A 50 -6.82 5.65 13.03
C GLY A 50 -5.83 6.80 13.02
N ILE A 51 -5.46 7.21 14.23
CA ILE A 51 -4.26 7.99 14.47
C ILE A 51 -3.37 7.25 15.45
N ARG A 52 -2.07 7.34 15.26
CA ARG A 52 -1.09 6.71 16.14
C ARG A 52 0.09 7.62 16.43
N PRO A 53 0.70 7.54 17.63
CA PRO A 53 1.95 8.24 17.91
C PRO A 53 3.08 7.68 17.05
N VAL A 54 4.04 8.54 16.73
CA VAL A 54 5.27 8.16 16.05
C VAL A 54 6.44 8.92 16.65
N GLN A 55 7.47 8.19 17.06
CA GLN A 55 8.67 8.79 17.60
C GLN A 55 9.49 9.41 16.48
N ILE A 56 9.74 10.71 16.55
CA ILE A 56 10.72 11.44 15.72
C ILE A 56 11.76 12.11 16.62
N PHE A 57 12.80 12.69 16.04
CA PHE A 57 13.85 13.37 16.83
C PHE A 57 13.33 14.60 17.59
N GLN A 58 12.28 15.24 17.09
CA GLN A 58 11.67 16.44 17.69
C GLN A 58 10.59 16.12 18.75
N GLY A 59 10.23 14.85 18.94
CA GLY A 59 9.16 14.45 19.88
C GLY A 59 8.32 13.28 19.36
N GLU A 60 7.08 13.20 19.83
CA GLU A 60 6.13 12.14 19.49
C GLU A 60 4.82 12.72 18.93
N PRO A 61 4.80 13.23 17.69
CA PRO A 61 3.57 13.63 17.04
C PRO A 61 2.69 12.42 16.72
N THR A 62 1.43 12.69 16.33
CA THR A 62 0.52 11.68 15.81
C THR A 62 0.51 11.70 14.28
N GLN A 63 0.27 10.54 13.68
CA GLN A 63 0.06 10.38 12.24
C GLN A 63 -1.18 9.53 11.96
N HIS A 64 -1.72 9.66 10.75
CA HIS A 64 -2.82 8.82 10.30
C HIS A 64 -2.33 7.40 10.01
N ALA A 65 -3.19 6.44 10.27
CA ALA A 65 -3.00 5.05 9.94
C ALA A 65 -4.30 4.51 9.34
N VAL A 66 -4.16 3.57 8.42
CA VAL A 66 -5.29 2.93 7.74
C VAL A 66 -5.13 1.43 7.87
N GLU A 67 -6.18 0.75 8.31
CA GLU A 67 -6.24 -0.71 8.31
C GLU A 67 -7.00 -1.19 7.08
N ALA A 68 -6.47 -2.20 6.41
CA ALA A 68 -7.09 -2.81 5.25
C ALA A 68 -6.92 -4.32 5.28
N SER A 69 -7.93 -5.06 4.81
CA SER A 69 -7.93 -6.51 4.83
C SER A 69 -8.63 -7.12 3.61
N GLY A 70 -8.30 -8.36 3.31
CA GLY A 70 -8.98 -9.12 2.27
C GLY A 70 -9.96 -10.13 2.84
N GLU A 71 -10.97 -10.50 2.04
CA GLU A 71 -11.97 -11.50 2.44
C GLU A 71 -11.71 -12.91 1.86
N TRP A 72 -10.59 -13.12 1.16
CA TRP A 72 -10.25 -14.42 0.56
C TRP A 72 -9.48 -15.36 1.49
N ALA A 73 -9.46 -16.64 1.14
CA ALA A 73 -8.65 -17.64 1.86
C ALA A 73 -7.17 -17.23 1.85
N ASN A 74 -6.59 -17.05 3.04
CA ASN A 74 -5.25 -16.51 3.32
C ASN A 74 -5.06 -15.01 3.03
N ALA A 75 -6.14 -14.23 3.08
CA ALA A 75 -6.02 -12.78 3.09
C ALA A 75 -5.22 -12.31 4.30
N VAL A 76 -4.50 -11.21 4.09
CA VAL A 76 -3.71 -10.53 5.12
C VAL A 76 -4.41 -9.22 5.48
N SER A 77 -4.37 -8.87 6.76
CA SER A 77 -4.67 -7.53 7.24
C SER A 77 -3.35 -6.76 7.31
N VAL A 78 -3.36 -5.52 6.86
CA VAL A 78 -2.17 -4.66 6.86
C VAL A 78 -2.49 -3.30 7.47
N LEU A 79 -1.48 -2.71 8.09
CA LEU A 79 -1.49 -1.34 8.56
C LEU A 79 -0.69 -0.44 7.60
N LEU A 80 -1.35 0.54 7.01
CA LEU A 80 -0.75 1.52 6.13
C LEU A 80 -0.49 2.82 6.90
N VAL A 81 0.73 3.34 6.80
CA VAL A 81 1.09 4.65 7.35
C VAL A 81 1.94 5.44 6.37
N ASN A 82 1.85 6.76 6.44
CA ASN A 82 2.76 7.61 5.68
C ASN A 82 4.18 7.45 6.18
N ARG A 83 5.13 7.35 5.26
CA ARG A 83 6.53 7.51 5.61
C ARG A 83 6.78 8.97 5.92
N ILE A 84 7.39 9.21 7.09
CA ILE A 84 7.75 10.55 7.54
C ILE A 84 9.26 10.71 7.61
N ASP A 85 9.71 11.95 7.44
CA ASP A 85 11.06 12.35 7.77
C ASP A 85 11.24 12.38 9.30
N MET A 86 12.22 11.64 9.83
CA MET A 86 12.46 11.54 11.27
C MET A 86 13.02 12.83 11.88
N GLY A 87 13.57 13.71 11.06
CA GLY A 87 14.10 15.02 11.45
C GLY A 87 13.02 16.09 11.51
N THR A 88 12.09 16.14 10.54
CA THR A 88 11.08 17.20 10.41
C THR A 88 9.64 16.76 10.72
N GLY A 89 9.35 15.46 10.67
CA GLY A 89 7.99 14.93 10.75
C GLY A 89 7.18 15.06 9.46
N GLU A 90 7.77 15.58 8.38
CA GLU A 90 7.07 15.77 7.10
C GLU A 90 6.85 14.45 6.36
N ARG A 91 5.71 14.32 5.67
CA ARG A 91 5.39 13.15 4.84
C ARG A 91 6.25 13.13 3.58
N ARG A 92 6.69 11.94 3.18
CA ARG A 92 7.58 11.74 2.02
C ARG A 92 6.88 11.28 0.74
N GLY A 93 5.57 11.01 0.79
CA GLY A 93 4.81 10.51 -0.35
C GLY A 93 4.90 8.99 -0.57
N ASP A 94 5.63 8.28 0.29
CA ASP A 94 5.71 6.82 0.32
C ASP A 94 4.82 6.27 1.44
N ILE A 95 4.25 5.08 1.24
CA ILE A 95 3.43 4.37 2.23
C ILE A 95 4.21 3.18 2.79
N SER A 96 4.32 3.09 4.10
CA SER A 96 4.86 1.91 4.79
C SER A 96 3.74 0.94 5.15
N VAL A 97 3.98 -0.34 4.90
CA VAL A 97 3.07 -1.46 5.23
C VAL A 97 3.58 -2.14 6.50
N ASP A 98 2.74 -2.29 7.51
CA ASP A 98 3.06 -2.89 8.81
C ASP A 98 4.32 -2.30 9.46
N LEU A 99 4.53 -0.99 9.26
CA LEU A 99 5.71 -0.24 9.71
C LEU A 99 7.04 -0.73 9.10
N GLY A 100 6.97 -1.54 8.06
CA GLY A 100 8.09 -2.09 7.31
C GLY A 100 8.58 -1.19 6.18
N ALA A 101 9.18 -1.84 5.18
CA ALA A 101 9.64 -1.17 3.96
C ALA A 101 8.47 -0.50 3.24
N PRO A 102 8.71 0.64 2.57
CA PRO A 102 7.67 1.28 1.78
C PRO A 102 7.28 0.39 0.61
N GLU A 103 5.99 0.25 0.40
CA GLU A 103 5.42 -0.45 -0.74
C GLU A 103 4.54 0.53 -1.53
N PRO A 104 4.48 0.40 -2.86
CA PRO A 104 3.54 1.17 -3.64
C PRO A 104 2.10 0.75 -3.33
N VAL A 105 1.19 1.73 -3.27
CA VAL A 105 -0.25 1.51 -3.04
C VAL A 105 -1.03 2.16 -4.17
N TRP A 106 -2.03 1.46 -4.68
CA TRP A 106 -2.91 1.93 -5.74
C TRP A 106 -4.36 1.71 -5.38
N ARG A 107 -5.21 2.71 -5.61
CA ARG A 107 -6.66 2.57 -5.53
C ARG A 107 -7.17 1.92 -6.81
N VAL A 108 -7.91 0.83 -6.64
CA VAL A 108 -8.60 0.16 -7.74
C VAL A 108 -9.82 0.99 -8.10
N SER A 109 -9.98 1.26 -9.40
CA SER A 109 -11.18 1.90 -9.93
C SER A 109 -12.30 0.87 -10.04
N GLU A 110 -13.52 1.24 -9.63
CA GLU A 110 -14.73 0.42 -9.82
C GLU A 110 -15.09 0.20 -11.29
#